data_AF-A0A2U2PKB7-F1
#
_entry.id   AF-A0A2U2PKB7-F1
#
_cell.length_a   1.000
_cell.length_b   1.000
_cell.length_c   1.000
_cell.angle_alpha   90.00
_cell.angle_beta   90.00
_cell.angle_gamma   90.00
#
_symmetry.space_group_name_H-M   'P 1'
#
loop_
_entity.id
_entity.type
_entity.pdbx_description
1 polymer ?
#
loop_
_entity_poly.entity_id
_entity_poly.type
_entity_poly.pdbx_seq_one_letter_code
_entity_poly.pdbx_strand_id
1 'polypeptide(L)'
;MKKPISRAGHGVAEYSYIPLSAFAPELFGFKEEKKATKISRIVAASVLASALSARAEWGIAKITPFKMHLMTDIALGIFLLTAPRLFGFSKNRKALKAFLTLGITSIVVPLLTQNKEMQHV
;
A
#
# COMPACT_ATOMS: atom_id res chain seq x y z
N MET A 1 -13.10 15.82 -12.65
CA MET A 1 -11.72 16.37 -12.76
C MET A 1 -10.79 15.29 -13.29
N LYS A 2 -9.83 15.63 -14.17
CA LYS A 2 -8.78 14.67 -14.56
C LYS A 2 -7.86 14.47 -13.35
N LYS A 3 -7.79 13.25 -12.84
CA LYS A 3 -6.91 12.89 -11.74
C LYS A 3 -5.44 12.95 -12.20
N PRO A 4 -4.50 13.44 -11.36
CA PRO A 4 -3.15 13.76 -11.80
C PRO A 4 -2.24 12.54 -12.01
N ILE A 5 -2.50 11.41 -11.33
CA ILE A 5 -1.67 10.21 -11.45
C ILE A 5 -2.27 9.29 -12.51
N SER A 6 -1.50 8.97 -13.56
CA SER A 6 -1.89 7.97 -14.56
C SER A 6 -1.88 6.56 -13.96
N ARG A 7 -2.53 5.58 -14.61
CA ARG A 7 -2.46 4.18 -14.17
C ARG A 7 -1.00 3.69 -14.12
N ALA A 8 -0.23 3.90 -15.17
CA ALA A 8 1.20 3.55 -15.19
C ALA A 8 2.00 4.24 -14.05
N GLY A 9 1.70 5.52 -13.77
CA GLY A 9 2.33 6.25 -12.65
C GLY A 9 1.97 5.66 -11.29
N HIS A 10 0.74 5.16 -11.12
CA HIS A 10 0.34 4.42 -9.93
C HIS A 10 1.14 3.13 -9.79
N GLY A 11 1.34 2.36 -10.86
CA GLY A 11 2.17 1.14 -10.82
C GLY A 11 3.61 1.42 -10.38
N VAL A 12 4.23 2.51 -10.84
CA VAL A 12 5.57 2.93 -10.36
C VAL A 12 5.55 3.23 -8.86
N ALA A 13 4.53 3.95 -8.39
CA ALA A 13 4.37 4.24 -6.96
C ALA A 13 4.17 2.95 -6.15
N GLU A 14 3.38 2.01 -6.65
CA GLU A 14 3.09 0.72 -6.01
C GLU A 14 4.35 -0.14 -5.87
N TYR A 15 5.12 -0.35 -6.95
CA TYR A 15 6.37 -1.11 -6.87
C TYR A 15 7.46 -0.44 -6.04
N SER A 16 7.37 0.88 -5.82
CA SER A 16 8.22 1.57 -4.85
C SER A 16 7.72 1.34 -3.42
N TYR A 17 6.40 1.33 -3.23
CA TYR A 17 5.76 1.17 -1.93
C TYR A 17 5.97 -0.23 -1.32
N ILE A 18 5.99 -1.28 -2.13
CA ILE A 18 6.20 -2.67 -1.70
C ILE A 18 7.52 -2.86 -0.93
N PRO A 19 8.71 -2.59 -1.51
CA PRO A 19 9.97 -2.73 -0.80
C PRO A 19 10.09 -1.73 0.36
N LEU A 20 9.57 -0.50 0.20
CA LEU A 20 9.54 0.48 1.31
C LEU A 20 8.77 -0.06 2.51
N SER A 21 7.63 -0.73 2.29
CA SER A 21 6.84 -1.34 3.37
C SER A 21 7.50 -2.60 3.92
N ALA A 22 8.15 -3.40 3.09
CA ALA A 22 8.84 -4.63 3.51
C ALA A 22 10.03 -4.33 4.43
N PHE A 23 10.81 -3.31 4.07
CA PHE A 23 12.03 -2.89 4.78
C PHE A 23 11.82 -1.68 5.70
N ALA A 24 10.59 -1.19 5.86
CA ALA A 24 10.27 -0.12 6.79
C ALA A 24 10.82 -0.35 8.22
N PRO A 25 10.76 -1.58 8.80
CA PRO A 25 11.28 -1.83 10.14
C PRO A 25 12.78 -1.51 10.26
N GLU A 26 13.54 -1.86 9.24
CA GLU A 26 14.97 -1.58 9.11
C GLU A 26 15.22 -0.10 8.82
N LEU A 27 14.58 0.44 7.76
CA LEU A 27 14.78 1.82 7.28
C LEU A 27 14.40 2.89 8.31
N PHE A 28 13.35 2.64 9.09
CA PHE A 28 12.84 3.59 10.09
C PHE A 28 13.16 3.18 11.52
N GLY A 29 13.93 2.12 11.73
CA GLY A 29 14.51 1.74 13.02
C GLY A 29 13.50 1.26 14.05
N PHE A 30 12.47 0.50 13.64
CA PHE A 30 11.50 -0.14 14.53
C PHE A 30 11.54 -1.68 14.47
N LYS A 31 12.59 -2.27 13.90
CA LYS A 31 12.80 -3.73 13.76
C LYS A 31 12.52 -4.54 15.04
N GLU A 32 12.92 -4.04 16.20
CA GLU A 32 12.73 -4.69 17.51
C GLU A 32 11.26 -4.75 17.97
N GLU A 33 10.38 -3.92 17.39
CA GLU A 33 8.94 -4.00 17.61
C GLU A 33 8.34 -5.12 16.76
N LYS A 34 8.41 -6.35 17.28
CA LYS A 34 8.04 -7.58 16.57
C LYS A 34 6.65 -7.53 15.92
N LYS A 35 5.66 -6.89 16.57
CA LYS A 35 4.30 -6.77 16.02
C LYS A 35 4.28 -5.86 14.79
N ALA A 36 4.85 -4.67 14.91
CA ALA A 36 4.93 -3.72 13.79
C ALA A 36 5.75 -4.31 12.63
N THR A 37 6.88 -4.95 12.92
CA THR A 37 7.72 -5.63 11.92
C THR A 37 6.93 -6.70 11.16
N LYS A 38 6.19 -7.56 11.87
CA LYS A 38 5.36 -8.60 11.24
C LYS A 38 4.27 -7.99 10.36
N ILE A 39 3.53 -7.00 10.87
CA ILE A 39 2.44 -6.36 10.12
C ILE A 39 2.96 -5.64 8.89
N SER A 40 4.10 -4.94 8.99
CA SER A 40 4.75 -4.25 7.86
C SER A 40 5.06 -5.21 6.71
N ARG A 41 5.58 -6.40 7.04
CA ARG A 41 5.89 -7.44 6.04
C ARG A 41 4.64 -8.09 5.46
N ILE A 42 3.61 -8.31 6.28
CA ILE A 42 2.30 -8.81 5.79
C ILE A 42 1.69 -7.80 4.82
N VAL A 43 1.68 -6.51 5.17
CA VAL A 43 1.19 -5.43 4.30
C VAL A 43 1.95 -5.42 2.98
N ALA A 44 3.28 -5.48 3.01
CA ALA A 44 4.07 -5.51 1.78
C ALA A 44 3.72 -6.71 0.89
N ALA A 45 3.55 -7.90 1.48
CA ALA A 45 3.13 -9.09 0.75
C ALA A 45 1.69 -8.96 0.21
N SER A 46 0.77 -8.36 0.96
CA SER A 46 -0.60 -8.12 0.53
C SER A 46 -0.70 -7.11 -0.62
N VAL A 47 0.09 -6.03 -0.58
CA VAL A 47 0.18 -5.08 -1.70
C VAL A 47 0.76 -5.77 -2.92
N LEU A 48 1.86 -6.52 -2.78
CA LEU A 48 2.42 -7.26 -3.91
C LEU A 48 1.39 -8.23 -4.52
N ALA A 49 0.66 -8.99 -3.70
CA ALA A 49 -0.38 -9.87 -4.19
C ALA A 49 -1.48 -9.11 -4.94
N SER A 50 -1.90 -7.95 -4.44
CA SER A 50 -2.90 -7.09 -5.10
C SER A 50 -2.37 -6.51 -6.42
N ALA A 51 -1.14 -6.03 -6.45
CA ALA A 51 -0.45 -5.51 -7.64
C ALA A 51 -0.44 -6.56 -8.75
N LEU A 52 -0.02 -7.78 -8.41
CA LEU A 52 0.06 -8.89 -9.36
C LEU A 52 -1.32 -9.37 -9.82
N SER A 53 -2.36 -9.19 -9.02
CA SER A 53 -3.74 -9.57 -9.38
C SER A 53 -4.47 -8.49 -10.19
N ALA A 54 -4.00 -7.24 -10.19
CA ALA A 54 -4.68 -6.11 -10.84
C ALA A 54 -4.75 -6.27 -12.37
N ARG A 55 -5.86 -5.83 -12.98
CA ARG A 55 -5.98 -5.61 -14.42
C ARG A 55 -5.30 -4.29 -14.80
N ALA A 56 -3.97 -4.28 -14.73
CA ALA A 56 -3.09 -3.17 -15.05
C ALA A 56 -1.89 -3.67 -15.88
N GLU A 57 -1.12 -2.74 -16.46
CA GLU A 57 0.03 -3.05 -17.33
C GLU A 57 1.09 -3.92 -16.65
N TRP A 58 1.20 -3.83 -15.32
CA TRP A 58 2.14 -4.61 -14.51
C TRP A 58 1.54 -5.85 -13.85
N GLY A 59 0.22 -6.00 -13.91
CA GLY A 59 -0.47 -7.14 -13.32
C GLY A 59 -0.17 -8.41 -14.10
N ILE A 60 0.15 -9.49 -13.37
CA ILE A 60 0.45 -10.79 -13.97
C ILE A 60 -0.84 -11.59 -14.16
N ALA A 61 -1.65 -11.72 -13.10
CA ALA A 61 -2.84 -12.57 -13.13
C ALA A 61 -4.07 -11.87 -13.73
N LYS A 62 -4.12 -10.53 -13.68
CA LYS A 62 -5.17 -9.70 -14.30
C LYS A 62 -6.60 -10.12 -13.92
N ILE A 63 -6.81 -10.45 -12.65
CA ILE A 63 -8.10 -10.92 -12.11
C ILE A 63 -8.93 -9.75 -11.60
N THR A 64 -8.33 -8.85 -10.82
CA THR A 64 -9.00 -7.77 -10.09
C THR A 64 -9.15 -6.53 -10.97
N PRO A 65 -10.38 -6.04 -11.24
CA PRO A 65 -10.59 -4.77 -11.92
C PRO A 65 -9.85 -3.63 -11.23
N PHE A 66 -9.30 -2.69 -12.01
CA PHE A 66 -8.40 -1.68 -11.49
C PHE A 66 -9.09 -0.76 -10.48
N LYS A 67 -10.38 -0.46 -10.65
CA LYS A 67 -11.15 0.28 -9.63
C LYS A 67 -11.20 -0.45 -8.28
N MET A 68 -11.39 -1.77 -8.28
CA MET A 68 -11.41 -2.56 -7.04
C MET A 68 -10.03 -2.64 -6.39
N HIS A 69 -8.97 -2.69 -7.21
CA HIS A 69 -7.60 -2.58 -6.73
C HIS A 69 -7.35 -1.25 -5.99
N LEU A 70 -7.69 -0.10 -6.60
CA LEU A 70 -7.58 1.21 -5.94
C LEU A 70 -8.39 1.30 -4.63
N MET A 71 -9.55 0.65 -4.56
CA MET A 71 -10.34 0.58 -3.31
C MET A 71 -9.64 -0.27 -2.25
N THR A 72 -8.94 -1.33 -2.67
CA THR A 72 -8.16 -2.20 -1.78
C THR A 72 -7.01 -1.43 -1.16
N ASP A 73 -6.33 -0.58 -1.93
CA ASP A 73 -5.27 0.31 -1.42
C ASP A 73 -5.78 1.27 -0.35
N ILE A 74 -6.94 1.89 -0.60
CA ILE A 74 -7.57 2.81 0.37
C ILE A 74 -7.93 2.06 1.66
N ALA A 75 -8.53 0.87 1.54
CA ALA A 75 -8.88 0.04 2.69
C ALA A 75 -7.64 -0.38 3.49
N LEU A 76 -6.56 -0.76 2.80
CA LEU A 76 -5.28 -1.09 3.42
C LEU A 76 -4.64 0.13 4.11
N GLY A 77 -4.79 1.31 3.52
CA GLY A 77 -4.35 2.55 4.13
C GLY A 77 -5.07 2.85 5.44
N ILE A 78 -6.39 2.70 5.49
CA ILE A 78 -7.19 2.84 6.72
C ILE A 78 -6.76 1.81 7.77
N PHE A 79 -6.51 0.56 7.35
CA PHE A 79 -5.97 -0.47 8.23
C PHE A 79 -4.62 -0.05 8.82
N LEU A 80 -3.69 0.47 8.02
CA LEU A 80 -2.39 0.95 8.49
C LEU A 80 -2.49 2.11 9.48
N LEU A 81 -3.42 3.05 9.26
CA LEU A 81 -3.64 4.16 10.20
C LEU A 81 -4.13 3.69 11.57
N THR A 82 -4.90 2.61 11.61
CA THR A 82 -5.50 2.08 12.84
C THR A 82 -4.65 0.97 13.49
N ALA A 83 -3.78 0.31 12.74
CA ALA A 83 -2.94 -0.81 13.19
C ALA A 83 -2.11 -0.50 14.46
N PRO A 84 -1.46 0.67 14.64
CA PRO A 84 -0.72 0.96 15.85
C PRO A 84 -1.57 0.86 17.12
N ARG A 85 -2.85 1.25 17.04
CA ARG A 85 -3.80 1.17 18.15
C ARG A 85 -4.31 -0.26 18.29
N LEU A 86 -4.74 -0.88 17.20
CA LEU A 86 -5.34 -2.22 17.18
C LEU A 86 -4.39 -3.30 17.68
N PHE A 87 -3.10 -3.22 17.33
CA PHE A 87 -2.11 -4.25 17.70
C PHE A 87 -1.21 -3.84 18.88
N GLY A 88 -1.41 -2.62 19.42
CA GLY A 88 -0.80 -2.18 20.67
C GLY A 88 0.64 -1.68 20.58
N PHE A 89 1.11 -1.27 19.40
CA PHE A 89 2.46 -0.71 19.21
C PHE A 89 2.49 0.83 19.10
N SER A 90 1.38 1.51 19.46
CA SER A 90 1.26 2.98 19.43
C SER A 90 2.32 3.73 20.25
N LYS A 91 2.89 3.10 21.28
CA LYS A 91 3.95 3.71 22.12
C LYS A 91 5.30 3.76 21.41
N ASN A 92 5.52 2.90 20.40
CA ASN A 92 6.71 2.96 19.57
C ASN A 92 6.54 4.09 18.53
N ARG A 93 7.15 5.25 18.81
CA ARG A 93 7.01 6.45 17.95
C ARG A 93 7.50 6.25 16.52
N LYS A 94 8.53 5.43 16.32
CA LYS A 94 9.10 5.14 14.99
C LYS A 94 8.12 4.31 14.16
N ALA A 95 7.62 3.21 14.72
CA ALA A 95 6.60 2.38 14.09
C ALA A 95 5.31 3.17 13.83
N LEU A 96 4.84 3.96 14.80
CA LEU A 96 3.66 4.80 14.65
C LEU A 96 3.79 5.73 13.44
N LYS A 97 4.88 6.51 13.35
CA LYS A 97 5.11 7.44 12.24
C LYS A 97 5.18 6.70 10.89
N ALA A 98 5.90 5.59 10.83
CA ALA A 98 6.01 4.80 9.61
C ALA A 98 4.64 4.31 9.12
N PHE A 99 3.82 3.73 10.01
CA PHE A 99 2.48 3.25 9.67
C PHE A 99 1.53 4.36 9.27
N LEU A 100 1.59 5.53 9.92
CA LEU A 100 0.79 6.69 9.53
C LEU A 100 1.18 7.21 8.14
N THR A 101 2.48 7.35 7.86
CA THR A 101 2.98 7.78 6.54
C THR A 101 2.60 6.81 5.43
N LEU A 102 2.79 5.51 5.66
CA LEU A 102 2.41 4.46 4.72
C LEU A 102 0.89 4.45 4.51
N GLY A 103 0.10 4.52 5.59
CA GLY A 103 -1.36 4.57 5.53
C GLY A 103 -1.90 5.79 4.78
N ILE A 104 -1.36 6.99 5.02
CA ILE A 104 -1.73 8.20 4.28
C ILE A 104 -1.39 8.05 2.80
N THR A 105 -0.18 7.57 2.48
CA THR A 105 0.26 7.35 1.09
C THR A 105 -0.68 6.38 0.37
N SER A 106 -1.02 5.26 1.01
CA SER A 106 -1.94 4.23 0.50
C SER A 106 -3.37 4.73 0.29
N ILE A 107 -3.75 5.87 0.87
CA ILE A 107 -5.06 6.51 0.62
C ILE A 107 -4.94 7.59 -0.46
N VAL A 108 -3.95 8.48 -0.34
CA VAL A 108 -3.81 9.65 -1.19
C VAL A 108 -3.48 9.28 -2.63
N VAL A 109 -2.55 8.34 -2.84
CA VAL A 109 -2.13 7.92 -4.17
C VAL A 109 -3.33 7.39 -4.99
N PRO A 110 -4.09 6.36 -4.56
CA PRO A 110 -5.23 5.86 -5.33
C PRO A 110 -6.36 6.89 -5.50
N LEU A 111 -6.57 7.80 -4.54
CA LEU A 111 -7.53 8.90 -4.71
C LEU A 111 -7.12 9.83 -5.86
N LEU A 112 -5.82 10.08 -6.02
CA LEU A 112 -5.25 10.88 -7.09
C LEU A 112 -4.97 10.10 -8.38
N THR A 113 -5.25 8.79 -8.42
CA THR A 113 -5.05 7.93 -9.60
C THR A 113 -6.28 7.84 -10.49
N GLN A 114 -6.06 8.06 -11.79
CA GLN A 114 -7.04 7.82 -12.86
C GLN A 114 -7.55 6.38 -12.80
N ASN A 115 -8.85 6.21 -12.59
CA ASN A 115 -9.48 4.91 -12.34
C ASN A 115 -10.03 4.25 -13.62
N LYS A 116 -9.41 4.52 -14.78
CA LYS A 116 -9.83 3.96 -16.06
C LYS A 116 -9.36 2.51 -16.15
N GLU A 117 -10.27 1.60 -16.48
CA GLU A 117 -9.98 0.18 -16.68
C GLU A 117 -9.10 -0.04 -17.93
N MET A 118 -8.39 -1.17 -18.00
CA MET A 118 -7.73 -1.62 -19.23
C MET A 118 -8.78 -2.01 -20.26
N GLN A 119 -8.63 -1.55 -21.50
CA GLN A 119 -9.58 -1.86 -22.58
C GLN A 119 -9.32 -3.22 -23.24
N HIS A 120 -8.09 -3.73 -23.15
CA HIS A 120 -7.67 -5.03 -23.68
C HIS A 120 -6.78 -5.72 -22.64
N VAL A 121 -7.02 -7.00 -22.38
CA VAL A 121 -6.30 -7.85 -21.41
C VAL A 121 -5.12 -8.52 -22.09
#